data_AF-A0A9J5ZLZ4-F1
#
_entry.id   AF-A0A9J5ZLZ4-F1
#
_cell.length_a   1.000
_cell.length_b   1.000
_cell.length_c   1.000
_cell.angle_alpha   90.00
_cell.angle_beta   90.00
_cell.angle_gamma   90.00
#
_symmetry.space_group_name_H-M   'P 1'
#
loop_
_entity.id
_entity.type
_entity.pdbx_description
1 polymer ?
#
loop_
_entity_poly.entity_id
_entity_poly.type
_entity_poly.pdbx_seq_one_letter_code
_entity_poly.pdbx_strand_id
1 'polypeptide(L)'
;MAKRKEEKIDYCPQVTSRIILKEIQKELKKTKNSNTNILLSPLSFHAALNMTAVGARGDTLDQMLRFLGVRDIDDLNSKFLNMDNVIESNSNGGPDLSFLNGMWVAYPHEIRDSFKHLAITLYKIEPKIVDFQLREEVAEDVNTWAESASRGLIKDILKPKYITDDTKVLLANALYFKGTWDFDEECTMDRDFYLLNGDKISVPVMTGCDNFTYGSFEGYQVAKIPYEIGKNGDNKDFSMFIFFQMKRMDCLAYWKK
;
A
#
# COMPACT_ATOMS: atom_id res chain seq x y z
N MET A 1 10.41 36.67 -25.07
CA MET A 1 9.93 36.15 -23.77
C MET A 1 9.37 34.76 -23.98
N ALA A 2 10.15 33.73 -23.68
CA ALA A 2 9.70 32.35 -23.75
C ALA A 2 8.76 32.08 -22.56
N LYS A 3 7.50 31.76 -22.85
CA LYS A 3 6.59 31.17 -21.85
C LYS A 3 7.18 29.83 -21.44
N ARG A 4 7.79 29.75 -20.25
CA ARG A 4 8.04 28.46 -19.59
C ARG A 4 6.69 27.77 -19.49
N LYS A 5 6.53 26.63 -20.16
CA LYS A 5 5.49 25.67 -19.82
C LYS A 5 5.77 25.27 -18.38
N GLU A 6 4.91 25.68 -17.46
CA GLU A 6 4.80 25.02 -16.17
C GLU A 6 4.47 23.55 -16.48
N GLU A 7 5.46 22.67 -16.35
CA GLU A 7 5.19 21.26 -16.17
C GLU A 7 4.32 21.15 -14.92
N LYS A 8 3.05 20.81 -15.12
CA LYS A 8 2.20 20.33 -14.03
C LYS A 8 2.88 19.09 -13.46
N ILE A 9 3.58 19.26 -12.33
CA ILE A 9 4.19 18.15 -11.59
C ILE A 9 3.01 17.39 -10.97
N ASP A 10 2.58 16.35 -11.68
CA ASP A 10 1.37 15.61 -11.39
C ASP A 10 1.66 14.50 -10.36
N TYR A 11 1.40 14.87 -9.10
CA TYR A 11 0.93 14.10 -7.94
C TYR A 11 1.69 12.85 -7.45
N CYS A 12 1.95 12.82 -6.14
CA CYS A 12 2.73 11.82 -5.40
C CYS A 12 2.35 10.33 -5.60
N PRO A 13 1.10 9.93 -5.97
CA PRO A 13 0.79 8.54 -6.32
C PRO A 13 1.54 8.05 -7.56
N GLN A 14 1.83 8.93 -8.53
CA GLN A 14 2.48 8.53 -9.78
C GLN A 14 3.94 8.13 -9.57
N VAL A 15 4.67 8.84 -8.71
CA VAL A 15 6.07 8.53 -8.41
C VAL A 15 6.16 7.20 -7.67
N THR A 16 5.35 7.02 -6.62
CA THR A 16 5.31 5.76 -5.88
C THR A 16 4.88 4.60 -6.78
N SER A 17 3.90 4.80 -7.66
CA SER A 17 3.47 3.80 -8.64
C SER A 17 4.60 3.43 -9.60
N ARG A 18 5.41 4.39 -10.06
CA ARG A 18 6.57 4.12 -10.92
C ARG A 18 7.65 3.31 -10.21
N ILE A 19 7.93 3.59 -8.94
CA ILE A 19 8.90 2.80 -8.14
C ILE A 19 8.37 1.39 -7.97
N ILE A 20 7.11 1.25 -7.57
CA ILE A 20 6.45 -0.05 -7.37
C ILE A 20 6.49 -0.86 -8.66
N LEU A 21 6.16 -0.25 -9.81
CA LEU A 21 6.26 -0.91 -11.10
C LEU A 21 7.69 -1.35 -11.43
N LYS A 22 8.70 -0.53 -11.14
CA LYS A 22 10.10 -0.91 -11.32
C LYS A 22 10.51 -2.07 -10.42
N GLU A 23 10.07 -2.07 -9.16
CA GLU A 23 10.39 -3.16 -8.23
C GLU A 23 9.65 -4.45 -8.60
N ILE A 24 8.38 -4.36 -9.00
CA ILE A 24 7.64 -5.49 -9.59
C ILE A 24 8.39 -6.04 -10.81
N GLN A 25 8.81 -5.18 -11.75
CA GLN A 25 9.56 -5.62 -12.93
C GLN A 25 10.89 -6.28 -12.56
N LYS A 26 11.56 -5.79 -11.52
CA LYS A 26 12.83 -6.34 -11.03
C LYS A 26 12.61 -7.70 -10.38
N GLU A 27 11.60 -7.85 -9.55
CA GLU A 27 11.24 -9.13 -8.94
C GLU A 27 10.81 -10.13 -10.02
N LEU A 28 9.92 -9.74 -10.94
CA LEU A 28 9.52 -10.58 -12.09
C LEU A 28 10.71 -11.04 -12.96
N LYS A 29 11.77 -10.25 -13.08
CA LYS A 29 13.00 -10.64 -13.80
C LYS A 29 13.84 -11.66 -13.04
N LYS A 30 13.88 -11.57 -11.71
CA LYS A 30 14.55 -12.57 -10.85
C LYS A 30 13.77 -13.87 -10.83
N THR A 31 12.45 -13.77 -10.92
CA THR A 31 11.52 -14.89 -10.77
C THR A 31 10.99 -15.41 -12.11
N LYS A 32 11.87 -15.58 -13.12
CA LYS A 32 11.46 -16.09 -14.45
C LYS A 32 10.61 -17.38 -14.43
N ASN A 33 10.61 -18.14 -13.32
CA ASN A 33 9.77 -19.32 -13.08
C ASN A 33 9.06 -19.33 -11.70
N SER A 34 8.93 -18.21 -10.97
CA SER A 34 8.25 -18.24 -9.66
C SER A 34 6.77 -17.86 -9.77
N ASN A 35 5.91 -18.76 -9.27
CA ASN A 35 4.47 -18.54 -9.09
C ASN A 35 4.23 -17.72 -7.80
N THR A 36 4.91 -16.59 -7.64
CA THR A 36 4.83 -15.78 -6.43
C THR A 36 3.86 -14.63 -6.61
N ASN A 37 2.85 -14.57 -5.75
CA ASN A 37 1.94 -13.43 -5.68
C ASN A 37 2.62 -12.25 -5.01
N ILE A 38 2.42 -11.05 -5.54
CA ILE A 38 3.00 -9.81 -5.02
C ILE A 38 1.85 -8.91 -4.58
N LEU A 39 1.91 -8.44 -3.33
CA LEU A 39 1.03 -7.40 -2.79
C LEU A 39 1.88 -6.22 -2.35
N LEU A 40 1.52 -5.02 -2.79
CA LEU A 40 2.24 -3.80 -2.48
C LEU A 40 1.26 -2.68 -2.17
N SER A 41 1.64 -1.82 -1.22
CA SER A 41 0.88 -0.64 -0.83
C SER A 41 1.66 0.64 -1.18
N PRO A 42 1.26 1.35 -2.27
CA PRO A 42 1.81 2.67 -2.57
C PRO A 42 1.64 3.65 -1.43
N LEU A 43 0.52 3.57 -0.74
CA LEU A 43 0.19 4.39 0.41
C LEU A 43 1.21 4.23 1.55
N SER A 44 1.54 2.98 1.90
CA SER A 44 2.53 2.63 2.93
C SER A 44 3.92 3.17 2.61
N PHE A 45 4.35 3.00 1.35
CA PHE A 45 5.61 3.56 0.86
C PHE A 45 5.63 5.09 0.96
N HIS A 46 4.52 5.74 0.60
CA HIS A 46 4.42 7.18 0.65
C HIS A 46 4.50 7.71 2.08
N ALA A 47 3.82 7.08 3.05
CA ALA A 47 3.93 7.45 4.46
C ALA A 47 5.36 7.37 4.99
N ALA A 48 6.09 6.29 4.68
CA ALA A 48 7.48 6.13 5.10
C ALA A 48 8.40 7.23 4.52
N LEU A 49 8.22 7.57 3.25
CA LEU A 49 8.98 8.65 2.61
C LEU A 49 8.62 10.01 3.20
N ASN A 50 7.34 10.26 3.52
CA ASN A 50 6.89 11.51 4.09
C ASN A 50 7.49 11.74 5.48
N MET A 51 7.42 10.74 6.35
CA MET A 51 8.06 10.79 7.68
C MET A 51 9.55 11.12 7.59
N THR A 52 10.23 10.48 6.64
CA THR A 52 11.67 10.68 6.41
C THR A 52 11.93 12.10 5.89
N ALA A 53 11.08 12.63 5.01
CA ALA A 53 11.21 13.98 4.47
C ALA A 53 11.03 15.04 5.57
N VAL A 54 10.03 14.88 6.45
CA VAL A 54 9.80 15.79 7.58
C VAL A 54 10.99 15.83 8.55
N GLY A 55 11.72 14.72 8.68
CA GLY A 55 12.96 14.64 9.46
C GLY A 55 14.21 15.20 8.76
N ALA A 56 14.20 15.31 7.44
CA ALA A 56 15.34 15.75 6.64
C ALA A 56 15.50 17.28 6.62
N ARG A 57 16.71 17.77 6.29
CA ARG A 57 17.02 19.20 6.12
C ARG A 57 17.98 19.41 4.96
N GLY A 58 18.09 20.65 4.49
CA GLY A 58 19.01 21.05 3.42
C GLY A 58 18.78 20.26 2.13
N ASP A 59 19.88 19.90 1.45
CA ASP A 59 19.85 19.21 0.16
C ASP A 59 19.07 17.88 0.19
N THR A 60 19.11 17.16 1.31
CA THR A 60 18.36 15.90 1.47
C THR A 60 16.85 16.17 1.41
N LEU A 61 16.38 17.19 2.13
CA LEU A 61 14.97 17.57 2.09
C LEU A 61 14.57 17.99 0.67
N ASP A 62 15.38 18.83 0.01
CA ASP A 62 15.10 19.31 -1.34
C ASP A 62 14.99 18.16 -2.36
N GLN A 63 15.87 17.16 -2.27
CA GLN A 63 15.80 15.98 -3.13
C GLN A 63 14.53 15.18 -2.89
N MET A 64 14.13 15.01 -1.62
CA MET A 64 12.93 14.28 -1.24
C MET A 64 11.65 15.00 -1.69
N LEU A 65 11.56 16.31 -1.51
CA LEU A 65 10.40 17.10 -1.95
C LEU A 65 10.23 17.04 -3.47
N ARG A 66 11.33 17.19 -4.23
CA ARG A 66 11.33 17.03 -5.69
C ARG A 66 10.91 15.63 -6.10
N PHE A 67 11.42 14.61 -5.42
CA PHE A 67 11.07 13.22 -5.68
C PHE A 67 9.58 12.96 -5.43
N LEU A 68 9.05 13.45 -4.30
CA LEU A 68 7.64 13.30 -3.92
C LEU A 68 6.69 14.19 -4.73
N GLY A 69 7.23 15.11 -5.54
CA GLY A 69 6.44 16.03 -6.36
C GLY A 69 5.66 17.06 -5.52
N VAL A 70 6.25 17.52 -4.42
CA VAL A 70 5.66 18.50 -3.50
C VAL A 70 6.52 19.75 -3.41
N ARG A 71 5.89 20.89 -3.10
CA ARG A 71 6.57 22.19 -3.07
C ARG A 71 7.41 22.37 -1.80
N ASP A 72 6.83 22.00 -0.67
CA ASP A 72 7.39 22.18 0.66
C ASP A 72 6.76 21.16 1.64
N ILE A 73 7.16 21.22 2.91
CA ILE A 73 6.66 20.33 3.96
C ILE A 73 5.15 20.55 4.22
N ASP A 74 4.63 21.77 4.07
CA ASP A 74 3.22 22.05 4.31
C ASP A 74 2.34 21.47 3.19
N ASP A 75 2.78 21.56 1.94
CA ASP A 75 2.18 20.91 0.77
C ASP A 75 2.22 19.38 0.92
N LEU A 76 3.32 18.84 1.46
CA LEU A 76 3.46 17.41 1.75
C LEU A 76 2.46 16.94 2.82
N ASN A 77 2.41 17.65 3.94
CA ASN A 77 1.58 17.31 5.08
C ASN A 77 0.09 17.44 4.76
N SER A 78 -0.31 18.49 4.05
CA SER A 78 -1.71 18.68 3.61
C SER A 78 -2.17 17.60 2.63
N LYS A 79 -1.31 17.19 1.69
CA LYS A 79 -1.59 16.05 0.80
C LYS A 79 -1.71 14.74 1.57
N PHE A 80 -0.87 14.52 2.57
CA PHE A 80 -0.95 13.33 3.42
C PHE A 80 -2.26 13.30 4.23
N LEU A 81 -2.68 14.42 4.85
CA LEU A 81 -3.95 14.50 5.58
C LEU A 81 -5.16 14.18 4.70
N ASN A 82 -5.18 14.70 3.47
CA ASN A 82 -6.26 14.41 2.53
C ASN A 82 -6.36 12.91 2.22
N MET A 83 -5.23 12.22 2.18
CA MET A 83 -5.18 10.78 1.96
C MET A 83 -5.58 10.00 3.22
N ASP A 84 -5.08 10.40 4.40
CA ASP A 84 -5.40 9.78 5.69
C ASP A 84 -6.90 9.86 6.03
N ASN A 85 -7.53 11.00 5.73
CA ASN A 85 -8.98 11.18 5.86
C ASN A 85 -9.79 10.19 5.02
N VAL A 86 -9.25 9.67 3.91
CA VAL A 86 -9.90 8.60 3.13
C VAL A 86 -9.75 7.24 3.82
N ILE A 87 -8.64 7.03 4.53
CA ILE A 87 -8.25 5.74 5.10
C ILE A 87 -8.89 5.47 6.46
N GLU A 88 -9.18 6.50 7.27
CA GLU A 88 -9.87 6.30 8.54
C GLU A 88 -11.36 5.97 8.33
N SER A 89 -11.69 4.69 8.22
CA SER A 89 -13.08 4.20 8.24
C SER A 89 -13.33 3.34 9.47
N ASN A 90 -14.14 3.84 10.40
CA ASN A 90 -14.71 3.01 11.45
C ASN A 90 -15.83 2.19 10.82
N SER A 91 -15.65 0.88 10.76
CA SER A 91 -16.54 -0.05 10.05
C SER A 91 -17.96 -0.04 10.62
N ASN A 92 -18.82 0.82 10.05
CA ASN A 92 -20.28 0.76 10.11
C ASN A 92 -20.83 0.47 8.70
N GLY A 93 -20.35 -0.63 8.10
CA GLY A 93 -20.84 -1.21 6.85
C GLY A 93 -19.98 -0.99 5.59
N GLY A 94 -18.83 -0.30 5.69
CA GLY A 94 -17.83 -0.22 4.61
C GLY A 94 -16.62 -1.14 4.87
N PRO A 95 -15.58 -1.13 4.00
CA PRO A 95 -14.37 -1.91 4.23
C PRO A 95 -13.72 -1.62 5.60
N ASP A 96 -13.27 -2.69 6.24
CA ASP A 96 -12.45 -2.62 7.45
C ASP A 96 -11.00 -2.36 7.04
N LEU A 97 -10.49 -1.19 7.42
CA LEU A 97 -9.19 -0.68 7.03
C LEU A 97 -8.41 -0.27 8.28
N SER A 98 -7.16 -0.72 8.36
CA SER A 98 -6.20 -0.31 9.38
C SER A 98 -4.92 0.12 8.69
N PHE A 99 -4.45 1.33 9.00
CA PHE A 99 -3.23 1.90 8.46
C PHE A 99 -2.42 2.51 9.59
N LEU A 100 -1.32 1.86 9.93
CA LEU A 100 -0.53 2.21 11.10
C LEU A 100 0.93 2.38 10.73
N ASN A 101 1.53 3.40 11.33
CA ASN A 101 2.93 3.73 11.16
C ASN A 101 3.66 3.53 12.50
N GLY A 102 4.90 3.06 12.43
CA GLY A 102 5.75 2.82 13.59
C GLY A 102 7.12 3.43 13.39
N MET A 103 7.71 3.93 14.47
CA MET A 103 9.05 4.50 14.47
C MET A 103 9.81 4.09 15.72
N TRP A 104 11.03 3.58 15.51
CA TRP A 104 11.98 3.25 16.55
C TRP A 104 13.28 4.01 16.32
N VAL A 105 13.80 4.63 17.37
CA VAL A 105 15.01 5.47 17.32
C VAL A 105 16.03 4.96 18.32
N ALA A 106 17.29 4.93 17.89
CA ALA A 106 18.38 4.38 18.69
C ALA A 106 18.64 5.22 19.95
N TYR A 107 18.68 4.60 21.12
CA TYR A 107 19.28 5.20 22.31
C TYR A 107 20.75 5.60 22.02
N PRO A 108 21.28 6.72 22.56
CA PRO A 108 20.62 7.73 23.40
C PRO A 108 20.05 8.92 22.61
N HIS A 109 19.72 8.75 21.32
CA HIS A 109 19.28 9.88 20.50
C HIS A 109 17.92 10.41 20.97
N GLU A 110 17.82 11.73 21.06
CA GLU A 110 16.57 12.41 21.37
C GLU A 110 15.86 12.85 20.10
N ILE A 111 14.55 12.67 20.09
CA ILE A 111 13.68 13.18 19.03
C ILE A 111 13.27 14.60 19.41
N ARG A 112 13.48 15.55 18.50
CA ARG A 112 13.07 16.96 18.70
C ARG A 112 11.55 17.04 18.90
N ASP A 113 11.10 17.85 19.86
CA ASP A 113 9.68 17.93 20.21
C ASP A 113 8.81 18.42 19.04
N SER A 114 9.33 19.30 18.19
CA SER A 114 8.63 19.71 16.97
C SER A 114 8.38 18.55 16.00
N PHE A 115 9.32 17.59 15.91
CA PHE A 115 9.13 16.38 15.12
C PHE A 115 8.18 15.40 15.82
N LYS A 116 8.32 15.20 17.14
CA LYS A 116 7.38 14.35 17.91
C LYS A 116 5.94 14.82 17.73
N HIS A 117 5.70 16.13 17.81
CA HIS A 117 4.37 16.69 17.64
C HIS A 117 3.79 16.35 16.26
N LEU A 118 4.57 16.50 15.18
CA LEU A 118 4.16 16.10 13.83
C LEU A 118 3.96 14.58 13.71
N ALA A 119 4.86 13.77 14.27
CA ALA A 119 4.74 12.31 14.26
C ALA A 119 3.43 11.83 14.90
N ILE A 120 3.06 12.40 16.05
CA ILE A 120 1.84 12.05 16.78
C ILE A 120 0.60 12.59 16.08
N THR A 121 0.59 13.87 15.69
CA THR A 121 -0.63 14.52 15.18
C THR A 121 -0.96 14.17 13.74
N LEU A 122 0.07 14.05 12.88
CA LEU A 122 -0.11 13.86 11.44
C LEU A 122 0.00 12.39 11.04
N TYR A 123 1.00 11.68 11.58
CA TYR A 123 1.27 10.29 11.19
C TYR A 123 0.70 9.26 12.17
N LYS A 124 0.12 9.72 13.30
CA LYS A 124 -0.45 8.90 14.37
C LYS A 124 0.56 7.89 14.94
N ILE A 125 1.78 8.36 15.15
CA ILE A 125 2.90 7.55 15.63
C ILE A 125 3.30 8.00 17.02
N GLU A 126 3.57 7.02 17.87
CA GLU A 126 4.31 7.21 19.10
C GLU A 126 5.73 6.66 18.90
N PRO A 127 6.73 7.51 18.64
CA PRO A 127 8.09 7.03 18.43
C PRO A 127 8.64 6.38 19.70
N LYS A 128 9.27 5.22 19.56
CA LYS A 128 9.91 4.50 20.67
C LYS A 128 11.42 4.71 20.64
N ILE A 129 12.03 4.96 21.79
CA ILE A 129 13.49 4.90 21.94
C ILE A 129 13.85 3.47 22.34
N VAL A 130 14.77 2.85 21.60
CA VAL A 130 15.19 1.45 21.83
C VAL A 130 16.71 1.29 21.72
N ASP A 131 17.23 0.25 22.36
CA ASP A 131 18.59 -0.19 22.13
C ASP A 131 18.64 -1.24 21.01
N PHE A 132 19.12 -0.84 19.82
CA PHE A 132 19.26 -1.76 18.69
C PHE A 132 20.33 -2.85 18.88
N GLN A 133 21.13 -2.79 19.95
CA GLN A 133 21.99 -3.91 20.34
C GLN A 133 21.17 -5.10 20.84
N LEU A 134 19.98 -4.86 21.42
CA LEU A 134 19.03 -5.88 21.84
C LEU A 134 18.16 -6.33 20.65
N ARG A 135 18.80 -6.90 19.62
CA ARG A 135 18.20 -7.15 18.31
C ARG A 135 16.95 -8.04 18.38
N GLU A 136 16.99 -9.06 19.23
CA GLU A 136 15.89 -9.98 19.47
C GLU A 136 14.68 -9.24 20.06
N GLU A 137 14.90 -8.45 21.11
CA GLU A 137 13.85 -7.68 21.78
C GLU A 137 13.24 -6.62 20.85
N VAL A 138 14.06 -5.92 20.08
CA VAL A 138 13.56 -4.93 19.12
C VAL A 138 12.77 -5.60 18.01
N ALA A 139 13.21 -6.74 17.50
CA ALA A 139 12.46 -7.47 16.48
C ALA A 139 11.12 -7.97 17.03
N GLU A 140 11.09 -8.48 18.26
CA GLU A 140 9.86 -8.89 18.95
C GLU A 140 8.89 -7.72 19.15
N ASP A 141 9.36 -6.56 19.60
CA ASP A 141 8.51 -5.36 19.78
C ASP A 141 7.91 -4.89 18.44
N VAL A 142 8.72 -4.85 17.37
CA VAL A 142 8.25 -4.47 16.02
C VAL A 142 7.22 -5.49 15.50
N ASN A 143 7.47 -6.79 15.67
CA ASN A 143 6.54 -7.83 15.20
C ASN A 143 5.24 -7.85 16.00
N THR A 144 5.30 -7.63 17.32
CA THR A 144 4.11 -7.51 18.18
C THR A 144 3.28 -6.28 17.80
N TRP A 145 3.94 -5.14 17.54
CA TRP A 145 3.28 -3.95 17.01
C TRP A 145 2.58 -4.24 15.68
N ALA A 146 3.25 -4.91 14.74
CA ALA A 146 2.68 -5.23 13.43
C ALA A 146 1.50 -6.21 13.51
N GLU A 147 1.60 -7.21 14.40
CA GLU A 147 0.53 -8.18 14.63
C GLU A 147 -0.70 -7.49 15.18
N SER A 148 -0.55 -6.65 16.20
CA SER A 148 -1.64 -5.83 16.75
C SER A 148 -2.26 -4.92 15.69
N ALA A 149 -1.40 -4.22 14.93
CA ALA A 149 -1.82 -3.28 13.89
C ALA A 149 -2.63 -3.92 12.75
N SER A 150 -2.40 -5.20 12.49
CA SER A 150 -2.98 -5.96 11.39
C SER A 150 -4.04 -6.97 11.81
N ARG A 151 -4.56 -6.85 13.04
CA ARG A 151 -5.54 -7.80 13.61
C ARG A 151 -5.04 -9.26 13.61
N GLY A 152 -3.74 -9.46 13.80
CA GLY A 152 -3.14 -10.79 13.87
C GLY A 152 -2.65 -11.37 12.54
N LEU A 153 -2.75 -10.63 11.42
CA LEU A 153 -2.49 -11.18 10.09
C LEU A 153 -1.05 -10.99 9.60
N ILE A 154 -0.42 -9.88 9.96
CA ILE A 154 0.96 -9.55 9.59
C ILE A 154 1.84 -9.88 10.79
N LYS A 155 2.67 -10.92 10.63
CA LYS A 155 3.63 -11.39 11.64
C LYS A 155 5.03 -11.44 11.05
N ASP A 156 6.04 -11.42 11.93
CA ASP A 156 7.44 -11.66 11.58
C ASP A 156 7.99 -10.74 10.46
N ILE A 157 7.59 -9.47 10.44
CA ILE A 157 8.02 -8.48 9.44
C ILE A 157 9.50 -8.12 9.58
N LEU A 158 10.05 -8.23 10.79
CA LEU A 158 11.43 -7.92 11.08
C LEU A 158 12.11 -9.15 11.69
N LYS A 159 13.21 -9.56 11.07
CA LYS A 159 14.11 -10.58 11.61
C LYS A 159 15.30 -9.89 12.29
N PRO A 160 15.78 -10.37 13.46
CA PRO A 160 16.89 -9.75 14.18
C PRO A 160 18.13 -9.51 13.31
N LYS A 161 18.40 -10.41 12.35
CA LYS A 161 19.53 -10.30 11.41
C LYS A 161 19.52 -9.05 10.51
N TYR A 162 18.39 -8.37 10.37
CA TYR A 162 18.29 -7.13 9.59
C TYR A 162 18.56 -5.88 10.43
N ILE A 163 18.67 -6.02 11.75
CA ILE A 163 19.10 -4.97 12.66
C ILE A 163 20.63 -5.05 12.75
N THR A 164 21.28 -3.92 12.51
CA THR A 164 22.74 -3.78 12.51
C THR A 164 23.17 -2.78 13.56
N ASP A 165 24.46 -2.76 13.91
CA ASP A 165 24.98 -1.82 14.91
C ASP A 165 24.92 -0.35 14.45
N ASP A 166 24.81 -0.15 13.13
CA ASP A 166 24.63 1.14 12.49
C ASP A 166 23.16 1.57 12.39
N THR A 167 22.20 0.72 12.77
CA THR A 167 20.78 1.06 12.72
C THR A 167 20.48 2.21 13.70
N LYS A 168 20.08 3.37 13.18
CA LYS A 168 19.72 4.56 13.99
C LYS A 168 18.23 4.85 14.04
N VAL A 169 17.52 4.54 12.98
CA VAL A 169 16.08 4.72 12.86
C VAL A 169 15.50 3.53 12.11
N LEU A 170 14.40 2.99 12.62
CA LEU A 170 13.58 2.01 11.93
C LEU A 170 12.18 2.60 11.73
N LEU A 171 11.70 2.54 10.50
CA LEU A 171 10.33 2.91 10.14
C LEU A 171 9.59 1.65 9.72
N ALA A 172 8.40 1.45 10.25
CA ALA A 172 7.51 0.38 9.82
C ALA A 172 6.16 0.96 9.42
N ASN A 173 5.50 0.30 8.48
CA ASN A 173 4.13 0.57 8.15
C ASN A 173 3.38 -0.76 8.04
N ALA A 174 2.16 -0.80 8.56
CA ALA A 174 1.22 -1.90 8.39
C ALA A 174 -0.07 -1.35 7.76
N LEU A 175 -0.50 -1.96 6.66
CA LEU A 175 -1.79 -1.72 6.03
C LEU A 175 -2.57 -3.04 6.00
N TYR A 176 -3.75 -3.03 6.58
CA TYR A 176 -4.71 -4.12 6.50
C TYR A 176 -5.99 -3.59 5.85
N PHE A 177 -6.52 -4.34 4.90
CA PHE A 177 -7.75 -4.01 4.20
C PHE A 177 -8.60 -5.28 4.06
N LYS A 178 -9.86 -5.20 4.49
CA LYS A 178 -10.88 -6.23 4.29
C LYS A 178 -12.18 -5.57 3.89
N GLY A 179 -12.52 -5.66 2.61
CA GLY A 179 -13.81 -5.25 2.08
C GLY A 179 -14.72 -6.44 1.82
N THR A 180 -16.03 -6.20 1.85
CA THR A 180 -17.06 -7.16 1.49
C THR A 180 -17.59 -6.83 0.09
N TRP A 181 -17.89 -7.88 -0.66
CA TRP A 181 -18.61 -7.81 -1.93
C TRP A 181 -19.92 -8.56 -1.77
N ASP A 182 -20.91 -8.19 -2.58
CA ASP A 182 -22.13 -8.98 -2.73
C ASP A 182 -21.88 -10.07 -3.78
N PHE A 183 -21.48 -11.26 -3.33
CA PHE A 183 -21.41 -12.47 -4.17
C PHE A 183 -22.17 -13.59 -3.48
N ASP A 184 -22.93 -14.35 -4.28
CA ASP A 184 -23.57 -15.57 -3.80
C ASP A 184 -22.54 -16.70 -3.68
N GLU A 185 -22.25 -17.12 -2.45
CA GLU A 185 -21.31 -18.21 -2.18
C GLU A 185 -21.76 -19.53 -2.83
N GLU A 186 -23.07 -19.77 -3.01
CA GLU A 186 -23.60 -20.99 -3.65
C GLU A 186 -23.24 -21.07 -5.15
N CYS A 187 -22.95 -19.91 -5.77
CA CYS A 187 -22.51 -19.83 -7.15
C CYS A 187 -21.00 -20.05 -7.31
N THR A 188 -20.24 -20.20 -6.22
CA THR A 188 -18.80 -20.47 -6.28
C THR A 188 -18.55 -21.90 -6.71
N MET A 189 -17.78 -22.07 -7.77
CA MET A 189 -17.44 -23.40 -8.31
C MET A 189 -15.95 -23.51 -8.58
N ASP A 190 -15.41 -24.71 -8.36
CA ASP A 190 -14.05 -25.05 -8.76
C ASP A 190 -13.90 -24.98 -10.29
N ARG A 191 -12.89 -24.23 -10.73
CA ARG A 191 -12.52 -24.06 -12.14
C ARG A 191 -11.02 -24.14 -12.33
N ASP A 192 -10.61 -24.50 -13.55
CA ASP A 192 -9.20 -24.50 -13.95
C ASP A 192 -8.67 -23.06 -14.01
N PHE A 193 -7.62 -22.77 -13.23
CA PHE A 193 -6.80 -21.56 -13.32
C PHE A 193 -5.45 -21.89 -13.94
N TYR A 194 -5.10 -21.16 -14.99
CA TYR A 194 -3.90 -21.40 -15.78
C TYR A 194 -2.73 -20.55 -15.27
N LEU A 195 -1.69 -21.21 -14.79
CA LEU A 195 -0.47 -20.59 -14.30
C LEU A 195 0.40 -20.09 -15.46
N LEU A 196 1.32 -19.16 -15.15
CA LEU A 196 2.21 -18.57 -16.15
C LEU A 196 3.14 -19.61 -16.81
N ASN A 197 3.50 -20.66 -16.07
CA ASN A 197 4.31 -21.78 -16.57
C ASN A 197 3.52 -22.75 -17.48
N GLY A 198 2.20 -22.56 -17.64
CA GLY A 198 1.33 -23.41 -18.44
C GLY A 198 0.62 -24.53 -17.67
N ASP A 199 0.97 -24.74 -16.40
CA ASP A 199 0.26 -25.68 -15.54
C ASP A 199 -1.15 -25.18 -15.23
N LYS A 200 -2.01 -26.10 -14.78
CA LYS A 200 -3.35 -25.77 -14.32
C LYS A 200 -3.57 -26.23 -12.89
N ILE A 201 -4.29 -25.42 -12.13
CA ILE A 201 -4.72 -25.74 -10.78
C ILE A 201 -6.23 -25.54 -10.68
N SER A 202 -6.92 -26.34 -9.87
CA SER A 202 -8.33 -26.12 -9.56
C SER A 202 -8.43 -25.10 -8.44
N VAL A 203 -9.21 -24.04 -8.64
CA VAL A 203 -9.46 -23.00 -7.62
C VAL A 203 -10.94 -22.66 -7.55
N PRO A 204 -11.46 -22.29 -6.37
CA PRO A 204 -12.83 -21.79 -6.26
C PRO A 204 -12.93 -20.44 -6.97
N VAL A 205 -13.76 -20.38 -8.01
CA VAL A 205 -14.02 -19.15 -8.76
C VAL A 205 -15.41 -18.64 -8.39
N MET A 206 -15.43 -17.44 -7.82
CA MET A 206 -16.66 -16.70 -7.54
C MET A 206 -17.32 -16.32 -8.88
N THR A 207 -18.63 -16.51 -8.97
CA THR A 207 -19.44 -16.14 -10.14
C THR A 207 -20.60 -15.29 -9.66
N GLY A 208 -20.84 -14.16 -10.32
CA GLY A 208 -21.99 -13.29 -10.07
C GLY A 208 -22.62 -12.84 -11.39
N CYS A 209 -23.90 -12.51 -11.36
CA CYS A 209 -24.65 -12.00 -12.51
C CYS A 209 -24.82 -10.48 -12.49
N ASP A 210 -24.09 -9.79 -11.60
CA ASP A 210 -24.22 -8.35 -11.44
C ASP A 210 -23.61 -7.55 -12.57
N ASN A 211 -24.17 -6.36 -12.76
CA ASN A 211 -23.65 -5.40 -13.74
C ASN A 211 -22.42 -4.70 -13.17
N PHE A 212 -21.24 -5.17 -13.54
CA PHE A 212 -19.98 -4.49 -13.23
C PHE A 212 -19.59 -3.48 -14.31
N THR A 213 -18.87 -2.43 -13.90
CA THR A 213 -18.25 -1.52 -14.87
C THR A 213 -17.06 -2.21 -15.52
N TYR A 214 -17.05 -2.25 -16.85
CA TYR A 214 -16.08 -2.98 -17.64
C TYR A 214 -15.52 -2.12 -18.79
N GLY A 215 -14.25 -2.33 -19.12
CA GLY A 215 -13.59 -1.70 -20.27
C GLY A 215 -12.71 -2.70 -21.03
N SER A 216 -12.75 -2.62 -22.36
CA SER A 216 -11.88 -3.40 -23.26
C SER A 216 -10.91 -2.47 -23.99
N PHE A 217 -9.63 -2.82 -23.97
CA PHE A 217 -8.56 -2.06 -24.61
C PHE A 217 -7.70 -2.98 -25.46
N GLU A 218 -6.79 -2.41 -26.25
CA GLU A 218 -5.85 -3.20 -27.04
C GLU A 218 -4.94 -4.01 -26.10
N GLY A 219 -5.09 -5.34 -26.12
CA GLY A 219 -4.26 -6.29 -25.39
C GLY A 219 -4.72 -6.60 -23.95
N TYR A 220 -5.69 -5.88 -23.40
CA TYR A 220 -6.20 -6.14 -22.04
C TYR A 220 -7.65 -5.71 -21.82
N GLN A 221 -8.25 -6.27 -20.78
CA GLN A 221 -9.57 -5.93 -20.27
C GLN A 221 -9.46 -5.47 -18.82
N VAL A 222 -10.39 -4.65 -18.37
CA VAL A 222 -10.46 -4.19 -16.98
C VAL A 222 -11.89 -4.28 -16.47
N ALA A 223 -12.04 -4.79 -15.25
CA ALA A 223 -13.30 -4.75 -14.50
C ALA A 223 -13.12 -3.91 -13.22
N LYS A 224 -14.06 -3.03 -12.93
CA LYS A 224 -14.20 -2.34 -11.64
C LYS A 224 -15.28 -3.05 -10.83
N ILE A 225 -14.88 -3.63 -9.72
CA ILE A 225 -15.78 -4.25 -8.74
C ILE A 225 -15.90 -3.23 -7.58
N PRO A 226 -17.10 -2.74 -7.21
CA PRO A 226 -17.34 -1.76 -6.11
C PRO A 226 -17.69 -2.40 -4.74
N TYR A 227 -16.91 -2.10 -3.68
CA TYR A 227 -17.05 -2.76 -2.38
C TYR A 227 -18.36 -2.28 -1.74
N GLU A 228 -18.91 -3.04 -0.79
CA GLU A 228 -20.06 -2.57 -0.03
C GLU A 228 -19.76 -1.22 0.64
N ILE A 229 -20.72 -0.29 0.54
CA ILE A 229 -20.62 1.06 1.10
C ILE A 229 -21.34 1.09 2.45
N GLY A 230 -20.73 1.74 3.44
CA GLY A 230 -21.31 1.91 4.77
C GLY A 230 -22.62 2.70 4.75
N LYS A 231 -23.55 2.35 5.65
CA LYS A 231 -24.94 2.84 5.61
C LYS A 231 -25.14 4.28 6.08
N ASN A 232 -24.14 4.94 6.68
CA ASN A 232 -24.31 6.23 7.35
C ASN A 232 -23.33 7.33 6.87
N GLY A 233 -23.46 7.77 5.62
CA GLY A 233 -22.88 9.03 5.14
C GLY A 233 -21.36 9.04 4.91
N ASP A 234 -20.69 7.90 5.06
CA ASP A 234 -19.30 7.72 4.66
C ASP A 234 -19.28 7.59 3.12
N ASN A 235 -19.09 8.71 2.42
CA ASN A 235 -19.12 8.79 0.95
C ASN A 235 -17.87 8.18 0.28
N LYS A 236 -17.16 7.28 0.96
CA LYS A 236 -15.92 6.69 0.47
C LYS A 236 -16.26 5.46 -0.38
N ASP A 237 -16.07 5.58 -1.69
CA ASP A 237 -16.21 4.48 -2.64
C ASP A 237 -14.87 3.77 -2.81
N PHE A 238 -14.76 2.55 -2.27
CA PHE A 238 -13.63 1.66 -2.53
C PHE A 238 -13.99 0.70 -3.66
N SER A 239 -13.05 0.43 -4.55
CA SER A 239 -13.25 -0.52 -5.63
C SER A 239 -11.96 -1.25 -5.97
N MET A 240 -12.09 -2.50 -6.41
CA MET A 240 -11.00 -3.29 -6.94
C MET A 240 -11.05 -3.22 -8.46
N PHE A 241 -9.92 -2.86 -9.07
CA PHE A 241 -9.72 -2.92 -10.50
C PHE A 241 -8.94 -4.17 -10.85
N ILE A 242 -9.52 -5.06 -11.65
CA ILE A 242 -8.84 -6.28 -12.10
C ILE A 242 -8.51 -6.14 -13.58
N PHE A 243 -7.23 -6.32 -13.92
CA PHE A 243 -6.71 -6.22 -15.27
C PHE A 243 -6.38 -7.61 -15.81
N PHE A 244 -6.93 -7.97 -16.96
CA PHE A 244 -6.76 -9.29 -17.59
C PHE A 244 -6.11 -9.15 -18.97
N GLN A 245 -5.12 -9.96 -19.29
CA GLN A 245 -4.51 -9.98 -20.63
C GLN A 245 -5.32 -10.86 -21.58
N MET A 246 -5.58 -10.38 -22.79
CA MET A 246 -6.40 -11.12 -23.77
C MET A 246 -5.67 -12.28 -24.46
N LYS A 247 -4.35 -12.48 -24.26
CA LYS A 247 -3.54 -13.42 -25.04
C LYS A 247 -3.83 -14.92 -24.81
N ARG A 248 -4.68 -15.28 -23.84
CA ARG A 248 -5.07 -16.69 -23.55
C ARG A 248 -6.53 -16.82 -23.11
N MET A 249 -7.45 -16.12 -23.76
CA MET A 249 -8.87 -16.24 -23.46
C MET A 249 -9.62 -16.92 -24.61
N ASP A 250 -9.49 -18.25 -24.70
CA ASP A 250 -10.45 -19.09 -25.42
C ASP A 250 -11.75 -19.32 -24.62
N CYS A 251 -11.88 -18.75 -23.40
CA CYS A 251 -12.96 -19.08 -22.46
C CYS A 251 -13.97 -17.97 -22.13
N LEU A 252 -13.92 -16.79 -22.75
CA LEU A 252 -14.99 -15.78 -22.56
C LEU A 252 -15.72 -15.47 -23.87
N ALA A 253 -16.48 -16.46 -24.34
CA ALA A 253 -17.53 -16.28 -25.34
C ALA A 253 -18.88 -15.83 -24.74
N TYR A 254 -18.96 -15.48 -23.44
CA TYR A 254 -20.26 -15.30 -22.76
C TYR A 254 -20.62 -13.88 -22.29
N TRP A 255 -19.89 -12.84 -22.70
CA TRP A 255 -20.27 -11.46 -22.37
C TRP A 255 -20.28 -10.54 -23.60
N LYS A 256 -21.01 -10.98 -24.64
CA LYS A 256 -21.51 -10.07 -25.68
C LYS A 256 -23.02 -9.95 -25.55
N LYS A 257 -23.48 -8.83 -25.00
CA LYS A 257 -24.62 -8.09 -25.54
C LYS A 257 -24.47 -6.61 -25.19
#